data_AF-A0A8T4GRK2-F1
#
_entry.id   AF-A0A8T4GRK2-F1
#
_cell.length_a   1.000
_cell.length_b   1.000
_cell.length_c   1.000
_cell.angle_alpha   90.00
_cell.angle_beta   90.00
_cell.angle_gamma   90.00
#
_symmetry.space_group_name_H-M   'P 1'
#
loop_
_entity.id
_entity.type
_entity.pdbx_description
1 polymer ?
#
loop_
_entity_poly.entity_id
_entity_poly.type
_entity_poly.pdbx_seq_one_letter_code
_entity_poly.pdbx_strand_id
1 'polypeptide(L)'
;MRSTLSSRVFEAVGSRSREFLGGVVGCVGLLHFVAWVSVGDGVGSRAALEAGDLALAGTGLVGYASAHPAYVLAFVAGIAVLLSARQ
;
A
#
# COMPACT_ATOMS: atom_id res chain seq x y z
N MET A 1 11.21 -31.50 12.48
CA MET A 1 11.37 -30.10 12.93
C MET A 1 10.67 -29.17 11.93
N ARG A 2 9.35 -29.05 12.01
CA ARG A 2 8.56 -28.12 11.20
C ARG A 2 7.88 -27.16 12.17
N SER A 3 8.01 -25.85 11.90
CA SER A 3 7.03 -24.82 12.27
C SER A 3 7.00 -24.29 13.71
N THR A 4 8.14 -24.00 14.36
CA THR A 4 8.12 -23.06 15.51
C THR A 4 7.88 -21.61 15.05
N LEU A 5 8.43 -21.25 13.88
CA LEU A 5 8.23 -19.94 13.24
C LEU A 5 6.78 -19.72 12.80
N SER A 6 6.20 -20.69 12.08
CA SER A 6 4.81 -20.55 11.62
C SER A 6 3.82 -20.62 12.80
N SER A 7 4.07 -21.42 13.84
CA SER A 7 3.27 -21.38 15.09
C SER A 7 3.27 -19.99 15.73
N ARG A 8 4.42 -19.34 15.89
CA ARG A 8 4.52 -17.99 16.47
C ARG A 8 3.92 -16.90 15.58
N VAL A 9 4.04 -17.04 14.26
CA VAL A 9 3.39 -16.15 13.29
C VAL A 9 1.87 -16.28 13.39
N PHE A 10 1.33 -17.50 13.42
CA PHE A 10 -0.11 -17.72 13.58
C PHE A 10 -0.65 -17.24 14.93
N GLU A 11 0.12 -17.35 16.01
CA GLU A 11 -0.25 -16.90 17.35
C GLU A 11 -0.18 -15.35 17.48
N ALA A 12 0.81 -14.72 16.85
CA ALA A 12 0.89 -13.27 16.70
C ALA A 12 -0.21 -12.71 15.78
N VAL A 13 -0.54 -13.42 14.70
CA VAL A 13 -1.66 -13.09 13.80
C VAL A 13 -2.99 -13.32 14.50
N GLY A 14 -3.11 -14.29 15.40
CA GLY A 14 -4.33 -14.53 16.18
C GLY A 14 -4.63 -13.39 17.17
N SER A 15 -3.59 -12.87 17.84
CA SER A 15 -3.72 -11.78 18.83
C SER A 15 -3.78 -10.38 18.20
N ARG A 16 -3.26 -10.20 16.99
CA ARG A 16 -3.22 -8.92 16.25
C ARG A 16 -3.80 -9.04 14.84
N SER A 17 -4.84 -9.85 14.70
CA SER A 17 -5.45 -10.19 13.39
C SER A 17 -5.86 -8.96 12.57
N ARG A 18 -6.37 -7.93 13.24
CA ARG A 18 -6.70 -6.64 12.61
C ARG A 18 -5.45 -5.88 12.15
N GLU A 19 -4.41 -5.78 12.96
CA GLU A 19 -3.16 -5.12 12.55
C GLU A 19 -2.52 -5.84 11.36
N PHE A 20 -2.50 -7.18 11.40
CA PHE A 20 -1.97 -7.98 10.30
C PHE A 20 -2.79 -7.78 9.01
N LEU A 21 -4.12 -7.86 9.09
CA LEU A 21 -5.00 -7.65 7.95
C LEU A 21 -4.83 -6.24 7.36
N GLY A 22 -4.85 -5.21 8.21
CA GLY A 22 -4.65 -3.83 7.79
C GLY A 22 -3.28 -3.63 7.14
N GLY A 23 -2.24 -4.23 7.70
CA GLY A 23 -0.89 -4.23 7.14
C GLY A 23 -0.82 -4.88 5.75
N VAL A 24 -1.35 -6.10 5.59
CA VAL A 24 -1.34 -6.81 4.31
C VAL A 24 -2.11 -6.04 3.24
N VAL A 25 -3.33 -5.62 3.54
CA VAL A 25 -4.18 -4.89 2.59
C VAL A 25 -3.56 -3.54 2.21
N GLY A 26 -3.01 -2.82 3.19
CA GLY A 26 -2.29 -1.58 2.94
C GLY A 26 -1.06 -1.77 2.05
N CYS A 27 -0.28 -2.81 2.31
CA CYS A 27 0.90 -3.16 1.51
C CYS A 27 0.55 -3.48 0.05
N VAL A 28 -0.59 -4.12 -0.22
CA VAL A 28 -1.01 -4.40 -1.61
C VAL A 28 -1.18 -3.11 -2.41
N GLY A 29 -1.89 -2.13 -1.84
CA GLY A 29 -2.07 -0.82 -2.47
C GLY A 29 -0.73 -0.10 -2.71
N LEU A 30 0.13 -0.11 -1.69
CA LEU A 30 1.46 0.52 -1.76
C LEU A 30 2.35 -0.15 -2.82
N LEU A 31 2.44 -1.48 -2.82
CA LEU A 31 3.28 -2.23 -3.75
C LEU A 31 2.82 -2.04 -5.20
N HIS A 32 1.51 -1.97 -5.43
CA HIS A 32 1.01 -1.66 -6.77
C HIS A 32 1.40 -0.24 -7.20
N PHE A 33 1.28 0.75 -6.32
CA PHE A 33 1.72 2.11 -6.64
C PHE A 33 3.23 2.17 -6.93
N VAL A 34 4.05 1.48 -6.14
CA VAL A 34 5.50 1.36 -6.37
C VAL A 34 5.80 0.72 -7.72
N ALA A 35 5.08 -0.36 -8.07
CA ALA A 35 5.24 -1.00 -9.37
C ALA A 35 4.89 -0.05 -10.53
N TRP A 36 3.79 0.70 -10.39
CA TRP A 36 3.36 1.69 -11.36
C TRP A 36 4.35 2.84 -11.56
N VAL A 37 4.92 3.42 -10.49
CA VAL A 37 5.95 4.46 -10.64
C VAL A 37 7.29 3.93 -11.17
N SER A 38 7.49 2.62 -11.11
CA SER A 38 8.74 1.98 -11.57
C SER A 38 8.65 1.50 -13.01
N VAL A 39 7.44 1.27 -13.55
CA VAL A 39 7.22 0.68 -14.86
C VAL A 39 5.98 1.26 -15.52
N GLY A 40 6.04 1.56 -16.82
CA GLY A 40 4.89 2.03 -17.59
C GLY A 40 4.54 3.50 -17.34
N ASP A 41 3.25 3.81 -17.27
CA ASP A 41 2.71 5.18 -17.28
C ASP A 41 3.11 6.04 -16.06
N GLY A 42 3.56 5.42 -14.96
CA GLY A 42 3.99 6.14 -13.76
C GLY A 42 5.40 6.72 -13.82
N VAL A 43 6.22 6.33 -14.80
CA VAL A 43 7.61 6.81 -14.93
C VAL A 43 7.66 8.33 -15.13
N GLY A 44 6.77 8.89 -15.95
CA GLY A 44 6.69 10.34 -16.16
C GLY A 44 6.30 11.11 -14.89
N SER A 45 5.38 10.55 -14.10
CA SER A 45 4.96 11.14 -12.82
C SER A 45 6.10 11.13 -11.80
N ARG A 46 6.89 10.04 -11.77
CA ARG A 46 8.10 9.95 -10.94
C ARG A 46 9.17 10.95 -11.37
N ALA A 47 9.44 11.07 -12.67
CA ALA A 47 10.39 12.05 -13.18
C ALA A 47 9.98 13.50 -12.84
N ALA A 48 8.68 13.80 -12.91
CA ALA A 48 8.15 15.10 -12.49
C ALA A 48 8.39 15.38 -10.99
N LEU A 49 8.16 14.39 -10.12
CA LEU A 49 8.51 14.50 -8.70
C LEU A 49 10.00 14.75 -8.47
N GLU A 50 10.86 14.00 -9.17
CA GLU A 50 12.32 14.14 -9.07
C GLU A 50 12.80 15.51 -9.57
N ALA A 51 12.11 16.10 -10.56
CA ALA A 51 12.35 17.45 -11.06
C ALA A 51 11.72 18.56 -10.20
N GLY A 52 10.95 18.22 -9.16
CA GLY A 52 10.24 19.18 -8.31
C GLY A 52 8.96 19.76 -8.94
N ASP A 53 8.52 19.25 -10.08
CA ASP A 53 7.26 19.65 -10.71
C ASP A 53 6.08 18.93 -10.04
N LEU A 54 5.64 19.50 -8.91
CA LEU A 54 4.55 18.95 -8.10
C LEU A 54 3.19 19.01 -8.82
N ALA A 55 3.01 19.95 -9.76
CA ALA A 55 1.76 20.07 -10.51
C ALA A 55 1.61 18.89 -11.47
N LEU A 56 2.65 18.63 -12.27
CA LEU A 56 2.66 17.50 -13.19
C LEU A 56 2.62 16.17 -12.44
N ALA A 57 3.40 16.02 -11.37
CA ALA A 57 3.35 14.85 -10.50
C ALA A 57 1.93 14.61 -9.93
N GLY A 58 1.27 15.69 -9.49
CA GLY A 58 -0.09 15.65 -8.96
C GLY A 58 -1.10 15.16 -9.99
N THR A 59 -1.02 15.65 -11.24
CA THR A 59 -1.90 15.16 -12.33
C THR A 59 -1.71 13.67 -12.58
N GLY A 60 -0.47 13.19 -12.52
CA GLY A 60 -0.14 11.77 -12.63
C GLY A 60 -0.75 10.93 -11.51
N LEU A 61 -0.69 11.42 -10.27
CA LEU A 61 -1.31 10.76 -9.12
C LEU A 61 -2.83 10.69 -9.22
N VAL A 62 -3.48 11.76 -9.72
CA VAL A 62 -4.94 11.76 -9.98
C VAL A 62 -5.30 10.76 -11.07
N GLY A 63 -4.49 10.68 -12.13
CA GLY A 63 -4.60 9.66 -13.17
C GLY A 63 -4.51 8.24 -12.59
N TYR A 64 -3.50 7.99 -11.76
CA TYR A 64 -3.36 6.72 -11.05
C TYR A 64 -4.58 6.37 -10.20
N ALA A 65 -5.05 7.32 -9.37
CA ALA A 65 -6.19 7.08 -8.49
C ALA A 65 -7.49 6.78 -9.27
N SER A 66 -7.66 7.41 -10.43
CA SER A 66 -8.82 7.21 -11.31
C SER A 66 -8.76 5.86 -12.04
N ALA A 67 -7.58 5.46 -12.50
CA ALA A 67 -7.38 4.18 -13.20
C ALA A 67 -7.34 2.97 -12.24
N HIS A 68 -6.93 3.18 -10.99
CA HIS A 68 -6.63 2.13 -10.02
C HIS A 68 -7.32 2.36 -8.65
N PRO A 69 -8.64 2.64 -8.60
CA PRO A 69 -9.32 3.02 -7.37
C PRO A 69 -9.27 1.92 -6.30
N ALA A 70 -9.28 0.65 -6.70
CA ALA A 70 -9.21 -0.49 -5.79
C ALA A 70 -7.91 -0.50 -4.95
N TYR A 71 -6.77 -0.12 -5.56
CA TYR A 71 -5.48 -0.11 -4.87
C TYR A 71 -5.32 1.09 -3.95
N VAL A 72 -5.91 2.24 -4.33
CA VAL A 72 -6.03 3.40 -3.43
C VAL A 72 -6.89 3.04 -2.22
N LEU A 73 -8.05 2.42 -2.45
CA LEU A 73 -8.93 1.96 -1.37
C LEU A 73 -8.26 0.91 -0.48
N ALA A 74 -7.50 -0.03 -1.06
CA ALA A 74 -6.73 -1.00 -0.28
C ALA A 74 -5.71 -0.31 0.64
N PHE A 75 -4.99 0.69 0.14
CA PHE A 75 -4.07 1.47 0.96
C PHE A 75 -4.78 2.20 2.11
N VAL A 76 -5.83 2.96 1.78
CA VAL A 76 -6.59 3.75 2.77
C VAL A 76 -7.30 2.88 3.79
N ALA A 77 -7.96 1.80 3.35
CA ALA A 77 -8.64 0.86 4.23
C ALA A 77 -7.63 0.12 5.12
N GLY A 78 -6.48 -0.26 4.58
CA GLY A 78 -5.39 -0.86 5.35
C GLY A 78 -4.93 0.04 6.50
N ILE A 79 -4.73 1.34 6.23
CA ILE A 79 -4.41 2.34 7.24
C ILE A 79 -5.54 2.47 8.28
N ALA A 80 -6.79 2.58 7.84
CA ALA A 80 -7.93 2.72 8.75
C ALA A 80 -8.06 1.51 9.70
N VAL A 81 -7.82 0.31 9.19
CA VAL A 81 -7.81 -0.93 9.99
C VAL A 81 -6.63 -0.94 10.97
N LEU A 82 -5.43 -0.53 10.54
CA LEU A 82 -4.27 -0.40 11.43
C LEU A 82 -4.50 0.61 12.56
N LEU A 83 -5.12 1.75 12.26
CA LEU A 83 -5.41 2.79 13.25
C LEU A 83 -6.50 2.34 14.24
N SER A 84 -7.57 1.70 13.76
CA SER A 84 -8.64 1.19 14.63
C SER A 84 -8.20 0.01 15.49
N ALA A 85 -7.19 -0.76 15.07
CA ALA A 85 -6.60 -1.82 15.88
C ALA A 85 -5.75 -1.31 17.07
N ARG A 86 -5.39 -0.02 17.08
CA ARG A 86 -4.58 0.62 18.12
C ARG A 86 -5.40 1.42 19.14
N GLN A 87 -6.72 1.47 18.97
CA GLN A 87 -7.68 2.11 19.88
C GLN A 87 -8.28 1.06 20.82
#